data_AF-A0A358KMT2-F1
#
_entry.id   AF-A0A358KMT2-F1
#
_cell.length_a   1.000
_cell.length_b   1.000
_cell.length_c   1.000
_cell.angle_alpha   90.00
_cell.angle_beta   90.00
_cell.angle_gamma   90.00
#
_symmetry.space_group_name_H-M   'P 1'
#
loop_
_entity.id
_entity.type
_entity.pdbx_description
1 polymer ?
#
loop_
_entity_poly.entity_id
_entity_poly.type
_entity_poly.pdbx_seq_one_letter_code
_entity_poly.pdbx_strand_id
1 'polypeptide(L)'
;MSIISDAARIIRAGEEYSQSNKKLREAVKDFIIWFHCVVRPGDLPEETCWQISTYGGDHVEMAFKVDTDDWRRIHTANTSNCPMEWIYAFCTALTDARGRKLLTWLEEHGRINEQWRAELSQIKGKVV
;
A
#
# COMPACT_ATOMS: atom_id res chain seq x y z
N MET A 1 -10.37 12.02 -6.64
CA MET A 1 -9.67 11.74 -5.36
C MET A 1 -9.11 10.34 -5.53
N SER A 2 -7.79 10.15 -5.43
CA SER A 2 -7.16 8.85 -5.68
C SER A 2 -7.55 7.83 -4.61
N ILE A 3 -7.50 6.52 -4.91
CA ILE A 3 -7.74 5.42 -3.95
C ILE A 3 -6.86 5.57 -2.70
N ILE A 4 -5.65 6.08 -2.90
CA ILE A 4 -4.72 6.49 -1.85
C ILE A 4 -5.40 7.48 -0.87
N SER A 5 -6.16 8.44 -1.39
CA SER A 5 -6.91 9.43 -0.60
C SER A 5 -8.11 8.83 0.13
N ASP A 6 -8.76 7.79 -0.41
CA ASP A 6 -9.88 7.10 0.26
C ASP A 6 -9.41 6.11 1.31
N ALA A 7 -8.32 5.38 1.05
CA ALA A 7 -7.61 4.59 2.05
C ALA A 7 -7.15 5.50 3.21
N ALA A 8 -6.58 6.67 2.92
CA ALA A 8 -6.22 7.69 3.93
C ALA A 8 -7.43 8.26 4.69
N ARG A 9 -8.59 8.37 4.04
CA ARG A 9 -9.80 8.95 4.64
C ARG A 9 -10.47 7.99 5.61
N ILE A 10 -10.46 6.68 5.31
CA ILE A 10 -10.87 5.63 6.26
C ILE A 10 -9.96 5.62 7.50
N ILE A 11 -8.70 6.04 7.35
CA ILE A 11 -7.67 6.03 8.40
C ILE A 11 -7.78 7.21 9.40
N ARG A 12 -8.55 8.26 9.10
CA ARG A 12 -8.70 9.45 9.97
C ARG A 12 -9.76 9.34 11.08
N ALA A 13 -10.45 8.22 11.22
CA ALA A 13 -11.37 7.98 12.34
C ALA A 13 -10.73 7.03 13.37
N GLY A 14 -10.14 7.59 14.44
CA GLY A 14 -9.69 6.86 15.65
C GLY A 14 -10.86 6.20 16.39
N GLU A 15 -10.71 5.29 17.35
CA GLU A 15 -9.60 4.91 18.23
C GLU A 15 -9.78 3.45 18.72
N GLU A 16 -8.77 2.92 19.44
CA GLU A 16 -8.74 1.79 20.39
C GLU A 16 -9.40 0.43 20.02
N TYR A 17 -8.56 -0.58 19.77
CA TYR A 17 -8.89 -2.03 19.67
C TYR A 17 -10.17 -2.39 18.88
N SER A 18 -10.55 -1.58 17.91
CA SER A 18 -11.80 -1.72 17.18
C SER A 18 -11.63 -2.61 15.94
N GLN A 19 -12.73 -3.20 15.48
CA GLN A 19 -12.77 -3.95 14.22
C GLN A 19 -12.16 -3.19 13.04
N SER A 20 -12.10 -1.85 13.11
CA SER A 20 -11.44 -0.98 12.13
C SER A 20 -9.94 -1.26 11.99
N ASN A 21 -9.22 -1.50 13.09
CA ASN A 21 -7.79 -1.86 13.04
C ASN A 21 -7.59 -3.23 12.40
N LYS A 22 -8.47 -4.20 12.69
CA LYS A 22 -8.45 -5.52 12.06
C LYS A 22 -8.70 -5.40 10.55
N LYS A 23 -9.73 -4.66 10.15
CA LYS A 23 -10.04 -4.39 8.74
C LYS A 23 -8.90 -3.67 8.02
N LEU A 24 -8.23 -2.73 8.67
CA LEU A 24 -7.10 -2.02 8.07
C LEU A 24 -5.91 -2.95 7.85
N ARG A 25 -5.60 -3.83 8.82
CA ARG A 25 -4.56 -4.86 8.65
C ARG A 25 -4.87 -5.82 7.52
N GLU A 26 -6.13 -6.27 7.43
CA GLU A 26 -6.60 -7.14 6.34
C GLU A 26 -6.46 -6.42 4.99
N ALA A 27 -6.91 -5.17 4.89
CA ALA A 27 -6.77 -4.38 3.67
C ALA A 27 -5.31 -4.19 3.24
N VAL A 28 -4.39 -3.93 4.18
CA VAL A 28 -2.95 -3.84 3.90
C VAL A 28 -2.39 -5.18 3.45
N LYS A 29 -2.77 -6.28 4.11
CA LYS A 29 -2.35 -7.62 3.71
C LYS A 29 -2.81 -7.95 2.29
N ASP A 30 -4.09 -7.71 1.99
CA ASP A 30 -4.67 -7.98 0.68
C ASP A 30 -4.05 -7.11 -0.41
N PHE A 31 -3.76 -5.84 -0.09
CA PHE A 31 -3.01 -4.95 -0.98
C PHE A 31 -1.62 -5.52 -1.31
N ILE A 32 -0.85 -5.98 -0.31
CA ILE A 32 0.50 -6.53 -0.53
C ILE A 32 0.43 -7.79 -1.40
N ILE A 33 -0.53 -8.68 -1.13
CA ILE A 33 -0.75 -9.90 -1.93
C ILE A 33 -1.07 -9.54 -3.38
N TRP A 34 -2.04 -8.63 -3.58
CA TRP A 34 -2.40 -8.15 -4.91
C TRP A 34 -1.21 -7.49 -5.61
N PHE A 35 -0.47 -6.64 -4.90
CA PHE A 35 0.67 -5.90 -5.43
C PHE A 35 1.76 -6.86 -5.91
N HIS A 36 1.99 -7.99 -5.23
CA HIS A 36 2.90 -9.04 -5.68
C HIS A 36 2.47 -9.73 -6.99
N CYS A 37 1.17 -9.86 -7.22
CA CYS A 37 0.65 -10.45 -8.46
C CYS A 37 0.93 -9.56 -9.68
N VAL A 38 1.02 -8.25 -9.47
CA VAL A 38 1.26 -7.27 -10.55
C VAL A 38 2.71 -6.81 -10.62
N VAL A 39 3.44 -6.80 -9.50
CA VAL A 39 4.83 -6.35 -9.38
C VAL A 39 5.70 -7.49 -8.89
N ARG A 40 6.66 -7.92 -9.72
CA ARG A 40 7.58 -9.00 -9.33
C ARG A 40 8.66 -8.43 -8.40
N PRO A 41 9.21 -9.27 -7.50
CA PRO A 41 10.38 -8.88 -6.72
C PRO A 41 11.52 -8.38 -7.61
N GLY A 42 12.08 -7.21 -7.26
CA GLY A 42 13.15 -6.56 -8.01
C GLY A 42 12.72 -5.67 -9.17
N ASP A 43 11.43 -5.63 -9.53
CA ASP A 43 10.95 -4.74 -10.59
C ASP A 43 10.91 -3.28 -10.16
N LEU A 44 10.70 -3.01 -8.86
CA LEU A 44 10.65 -1.66 -8.32
C LEU A 44 12.06 -1.09 -8.20
N PRO A 45 12.36 0.03 -8.87
CA PRO A 45 13.64 0.69 -8.71
C PRO A 45 13.69 1.41 -7.35
N GLU A 46 14.89 1.55 -6.79
CA GLU A 46 15.08 2.01 -5.41
C GLU A 46 14.55 3.45 -5.21
N GLU A 47 14.58 4.30 -6.24
CA GLU A 47 14.09 5.68 -6.17
C GLU A 47 12.60 5.80 -5.84
N THR A 48 11.82 4.72 -6.04
CA THR A 48 10.41 4.67 -5.64
C THR A 48 10.25 4.68 -4.12
N CYS A 49 11.28 4.28 -3.38
CA CYS A 49 11.26 4.02 -1.93
C CYS A 49 10.38 2.83 -1.52
N TRP A 50 10.10 1.90 -2.43
CA TRP A 50 9.32 0.69 -2.18
C TRP A 50 10.04 -0.56 -2.67
N GLN A 51 9.82 -1.67 -1.98
CA GLN A 51 10.28 -2.99 -2.41
C GLN A 51 9.20 -4.01 -2.13
N ILE A 52 9.18 -5.07 -2.94
CA ILE A 52 8.39 -6.26 -2.67
C ILE A 52 9.27 -7.49 -2.85
N SER A 53 9.10 -8.47 -1.97
CA SER A 53 9.87 -9.72 -1.95
C SER A 53 9.02 -10.88 -1.45
N THR A 54 9.49 -12.09 -1.72
CA THR A 54 8.94 -13.31 -1.11
C THR A 54 9.63 -13.56 0.23
N TYR A 55 8.84 -13.92 1.24
CA TYR A 55 9.30 -14.21 2.59
C TYR A 55 8.84 -15.62 2.98
N GLY A 56 9.77 -16.55 3.18
CA GLY A 56 9.46 -17.88 3.74
C GLY A 56 8.42 -18.69 2.95
N GLY A 57 8.68 -18.95 1.66
CA GLY A 57 7.79 -19.73 0.81
C GLY A 57 6.67 -18.88 0.20
N ASP A 58 5.43 -19.12 0.61
CA ASP A 58 4.22 -18.51 0.02
C ASP A 58 3.86 -17.14 0.60
N HIS A 59 4.64 -16.62 1.55
CA HIS A 59 4.38 -15.29 2.10
C HIS A 59 5.13 -14.20 1.33
N VAL A 60 4.58 -13.01 1.42
CA VAL A 60 5.05 -11.83 0.71
C VAL A 60 5.39 -10.77 1.74
N GLU A 61 6.44 -10.01 1.48
CA GLU A 61 6.82 -8.84 2.25
C GLU A 61 6.81 -7.62 1.34
N MET A 62 6.28 -6.52 1.85
CA MET A 62 6.45 -5.21 1.24
C MET A 62 7.25 -4.31 2.17
N ALA A 63 8.32 -3.72 1.65
CA ALA A 63 9.13 -2.75 2.36
C ALA A 63 8.92 -1.34 1.80
N PHE A 64 9.01 -0.34 2.66
CA PHE A 64 8.90 1.07 2.31
C PHE A 64 9.85 1.92 3.17
N LYS A 65 10.46 2.95 2.58
CA LYS A 65 11.31 3.89 3.35
C LYS A 65 10.42 4.83 4.16
N VAL A 66 10.66 4.95 5.48
CA VAL A 66 10.00 5.95 6.36
C VAL A 66 10.76 7.27 6.41
N ASP A 67 12.09 7.21 6.31
CA ASP A 67 13.00 8.34 6.14
C ASP A 67 14.12 7.97 5.13
N THR A 68 15.23 8.70 5.08
CA THR A 68 16.30 8.43 4.11
C THR A 68 16.97 7.07 4.28
N ASP A 69 17.00 6.52 5.49
CA ASP A 69 17.82 5.34 5.83
C ASP A 69 17.03 4.19 6.49
N ASP A 70 15.79 4.42 6.93
CA ASP A 70 14.98 3.43 7.63
C ASP A 70 13.92 2.78 6.74
N TRP A 71 14.13 1.48 6.46
CA TRP A 71 13.18 0.63 5.76
C TRP A 71 12.28 -0.11 6.75
N ARG A 72 10.97 0.14 6.67
CA ARG A 72 9.95 -0.64 7.38
C ARG A 72 9.39 -1.72 6.48
N ARG A 73 9.04 -2.85 7.08
CA ARG A 73 8.60 -4.07 6.40
C ARG A 73 7.29 -4.57 6.98
N ILE A 74 6.38 -4.95 6.11
CA ILE A 74 5.13 -5.62 6.48
C ILE A 74 5.10 -6.98 5.80
N HIS A 75 5.05 -8.03 6.62
CA HIS A 75 4.97 -9.42 6.15
C HIS A 75 3.53 -9.90 6.19
N THR A 76 3.04 -10.47 5.07
CA THR A 76 1.67 -10.99 4.99
C THR A 76 1.40 -12.12 6.00
N ALA A 77 2.43 -12.91 6.33
CA ALA A 77 2.40 -13.98 7.32
C ALA A 77 2.01 -13.50 8.73
N ASN A 78 2.51 -12.32 9.13
CA ASN A 78 2.43 -11.81 10.49
C ASN A 78 1.76 -10.42 10.56
N THR A 79 1.00 -10.03 9.53
CA THR A 79 0.31 -8.72 9.48
C THR A 79 -0.62 -8.50 10.68
N SER A 80 -1.20 -9.57 11.24
CA SER A 80 -2.02 -9.51 12.47
C SER A 80 -1.23 -9.04 13.69
N ASN A 81 0.07 -9.37 13.74
CA ASN A 81 0.97 -9.06 14.85
C ASN A 81 1.84 -7.82 14.57
N CYS A 82 1.79 -7.25 13.36
CA CYS A 82 2.52 -6.04 13.01
C CYS A 82 2.10 -4.87 13.93
N PRO A 83 2.99 -4.00 14.42
CA PRO A 83 2.55 -2.82 15.18
C PRO A 83 1.60 -1.95 14.35
N MET A 84 0.50 -1.44 14.94
CA MET A 84 -0.43 -0.55 14.20
C MET A 84 0.28 0.71 13.69
N GLU A 85 1.28 1.21 14.41
CA GLU A 85 2.13 2.31 13.98
C GLU A 85 2.73 2.07 12.58
N TRP A 86 3.13 0.83 12.28
CA TRP A 86 3.72 0.48 10.99
C TRP A 86 2.66 0.40 9.89
N ILE A 87 1.46 -0.07 10.23
CA ILE A 87 0.30 -0.05 9.34
C ILE A 87 -0.06 1.40 8.98
N TYR A 88 -0.08 2.31 9.96
CA TYR A 88 -0.32 3.73 9.71
C TYR A 88 0.82 4.40 8.93
N ALA A 89 2.07 4.06 9.22
CA ALA A 89 3.22 4.56 8.48
C ALA A 89 3.19 4.12 7.01
N PHE A 90 2.82 2.86 6.75
CA PHE A 90 2.63 2.32 5.40
C PHE A 90 1.56 3.09 4.63
N CYS A 91 0.40 3.29 5.24
CA CYS A 91 -0.67 4.05 4.60
C CYS A 91 -0.28 5.52 4.39
N THR A 92 0.45 6.12 5.33
CA THR A 92 0.98 7.47 5.18
C THR A 92 1.93 7.55 3.99
N ALA A 93 2.86 6.60 3.88
CA ALA A 93 3.80 6.50 2.77
C ALA A 93 3.09 6.32 1.42
N LEU A 94 1.99 5.56 1.37
CA LEU A 94 1.15 5.47 0.17
C LEU A 94 0.53 6.82 -0.25
N THR A 95 0.38 7.77 0.68
CA THR A 95 -0.32 9.05 0.44
C THR A 95 0.56 10.24 0.16
N ASP A 96 1.85 10.10 0.42
CA ASP A 96 2.79 11.19 0.29
C ASP A 96 3.57 11.12 -1.03
N ALA A 97 4.75 11.77 -1.06
CA ALA A 97 5.62 11.78 -2.23
C ALA A 97 6.07 10.38 -2.67
N ARG A 98 6.27 9.45 -1.72
CA ARG A 98 6.68 8.06 -1.99
C ARG A 98 5.58 7.30 -2.71
N GLY A 99 4.34 7.42 -2.24
CA GLY A 99 3.18 6.84 -2.90
C GLY A 99 2.94 7.41 -4.29
N ARG A 100 3.19 8.72 -4.48
CA ARG A 100 3.15 9.32 -5.82
C ARG A 100 4.19 8.73 -6.76
N LYS A 101 5.44 8.56 -6.31
CA LYS A 101 6.49 7.90 -7.12
C LYS A 101 6.12 6.48 -7.50
N LEU A 102 5.56 5.71 -6.56
CA LEU A 102 5.07 4.36 -6.82
C LEU A 102 3.98 4.36 -7.90
N LEU A 103 3.01 5.26 -7.78
CA LEU A 103 1.92 5.38 -8.75
C LEU A 103 2.44 5.78 -10.14
N THR A 104 3.31 6.78 -10.23
CA THR A 104 3.92 7.21 -11.50
C THR A 104 4.66 6.06 -12.16
N TRP A 105 5.45 5.29 -11.42
CA TRP A 105 6.14 4.12 -11.97
C TRP A 105 5.15 3.06 -12.49
N LEU A 106 4.08 2.77 -11.76
CA LEU A 106 3.03 1.83 -12.18
C LEU A 106 2.31 2.29 -13.45
N GLU A 107 2.05 3.59 -13.58
CA GLU A 107 1.43 4.22 -14.74
C GLU A 107 2.34 4.15 -15.98
N GLU A 108 3.64 4.41 -15.82
CA GLU A 108 4.64 4.39 -16.89
C GLU A 108 4.90 2.97 -17.41
N HIS A 109 4.92 1.99 -16.52
CA HIS A 109 5.24 0.60 -16.86
C HIS A 109 4.01 -0.23 -17.21
N GLY A 110 2.86 0.43 -17.45
CA GLY A 110 1.66 -0.17 -18.04
C GLY A 110 1.03 -1.28 -17.20
N ARG A 111 1.36 -1.37 -15.91
CA ARG A 111 0.82 -2.42 -15.02
C ARG A 111 -0.54 -2.06 -14.44
N ILE A 112 -1.01 -0.84 -14.70
CA ILE A 112 -2.41 -0.45 -14.51
C ILE A 112 -3.16 -0.84 -15.78
N ASN A 113 -3.76 -2.03 -15.76
CA ASN A 113 -4.65 -2.54 -16.80
C ASN A 113 -5.68 -1.43 -17.17
N GLU A 114 -6.02 -1.23 -18.45
CA GLU A 114 -6.93 -0.16 -18.88
C GLU A 114 -8.29 -0.21 -18.16
N GLN A 115 -8.68 -1.40 -17.73
CA GLN A 115 -9.83 -1.67 -16.86
C GLN A 115 -9.74 -0.93 -15.51
N TRP A 116 -8.55 -0.83 -14.91
CA TRP A 116 -8.30 -0.04 -13.70
C TRP A 116 -8.37 1.47 -13.94
N ARG A 117 -7.92 1.97 -15.11
CA ARG A 117 -8.12 3.39 -15.46
C ARG A 117 -9.61 3.72 -15.58
N ALA A 118 -10.40 2.81 -16.17
CA ALA A 118 -11.85 2.96 -16.28
C ALA A 118 -12.52 2.94 -14.89
N GLU A 119 -12.14 2.02 -14.01
CA GLU A 119 -12.66 1.92 -12.64
C GLU A 119 -12.26 3.14 -11.78
N LEU A 120 -11.00 3.60 -11.86
CA LEU A 120 -10.53 4.83 -11.21
C LEU A 120 -11.26 6.08 -11.72
N SER A 121 -11.56 6.15 -13.02
CA SER A 121 -12.28 7.28 -13.63
C SER A 121 -13.76 7.37 -13.23
N GLN A 122 -14.34 6.25 -12.77
CA GLN A 122 -15.72 6.17 -12.30
C GLN A 122 -15.87 6.51 -10.80
N ILE A 123 -14.77 6.63 -10.05
CA ILE A 123 -14.75 7.12 -8.66
C ILE A 123 -14.95 8.66 -8.67
N LYS A 124 -16.17 9.09 -9.02
CA LYS A 124 -16.65 10.47 -8.87
C LYS A 124 -17.10 10.69 -7.42
N GLY A 125 -16.28 11.41 -6.66
CA GLY A 125 -16.68 11.98 -5.37
C GLY A 125 -17.76 13.04 -5.55
N LYS A 126 -18.97 12.75 -5.05
CA LYS A 126 -19.90 13.80 -4.61
C LYS A 126 -19.39 14.31 -3.26
N VAL A 127 -18.86 15.53 -3.28
CA VAL A 127 -18.69 16.37 -2.09
C VAL A 127 -20.05 17.03 -1.85
N VAL A 128 -20.63 16.83 -0.67
CA VAL A 128 -21.66 17.71 -0.10
C VAL A 128 -20.97 18.54 0.97
#